data_AF-A0A843RUJ8-F1
#
_entry.id   AF-A0A843RUJ8-F1
#
_cell.length_a   1.000
_cell.length_b   1.000
_cell.length_c   1.000
_cell.angle_alpha   90.00
_cell.angle_beta   90.00
_cell.angle_gamma   90.00
#
_symmetry.space_group_name_H-M   'P 1'
#
loop_
_entity.id
_entity.type
_entity.pdbx_description
1 polymer ?
#
loop_
_entity_poly.entity_id
_entity_poly.type
_entity_poly.pdbx_seq_one_letter_code
_entity_poly.pdbx_strand_id
1 'polypeptide(L)'
;MAKSVRDRVGDALRHNRPWYKLPRLLAMPRLVEIRNDQREQNLHDTEEPPLQKQEIPPDLSPQLREERTVDGTHNDLRYPRMGSAGCRFGRNFALQHVAPDSANLLNPNPRVVSRELMTRETFQPATILNLMAASWIQFMVHDWFVHKTSSLADGMDIPVPAGDTWPAAAIRVPQSVPDPAPAGSSNPPAYVNLNSHWWDASQIYGCDEASAAKLRSSEGGKLEVEATKLLPLDPATGIECTGFTDNWWLGLATLHTLFTLEHNHICDLLQQQHPGWSDGQIYGKARLINAALMAKIHTVEWTPAILPNPIIKTAMNANWNGLTGPDLQEVLEFLNDSELLGGIIGSKADHHAAPYSLTEEFVAVYRMHPLIPDELVLRSATTGEVLERHQLPEVSGRESRPILERVSMADLFYSFGVAHPGALTLHNYPQHLQNLHRENGEHLDLAAVDILRDRERGVPRYNQFRRLLRKEPVKSFEELTDNAEWREQIRKVYDDDLEKVDLMTGLYAEPLPEGFGFSETAFRIFVLMASRRLKSDRFFTDDYRPEIYTELGLSYIRDNGMASVLKRHLPELAPALQGVENPFAPWRAVGG
;
A
#
# COMPACT_ATOMS: atom_id res chain seq x y z
N MET A 1 20.50 6.18 -37.76
CA MET A 1 19.71 6.93 -38.75
C MET A 1 19.17 8.19 -38.07
N ALA A 2 19.31 9.36 -38.70
CA ALA A 2 18.80 10.61 -38.13
C ALA A 2 17.27 10.70 -38.30
N LYS A 3 16.52 10.83 -37.20
CA LYS A 3 15.05 11.05 -37.21
C LYS A 3 14.69 12.31 -38.03
N SER A 4 13.61 12.23 -38.82
CA SER A 4 13.18 13.35 -39.68
C SER A 4 12.70 14.55 -38.86
N VAL A 5 12.69 15.74 -39.45
CA VAL A 5 12.20 16.97 -38.80
C VAL A 5 10.73 16.84 -38.37
N ARG A 6 9.92 16.07 -39.10
CA ARG A 6 8.52 15.77 -38.75
C ARG A 6 8.42 14.85 -37.53
N ASP A 7 9.37 13.92 -37.38
CA ASP A 7 9.49 13.05 -36.20
C ASP A 7 9.98 13.83 -34.99
N ARG A 8 10.89 14.80 -35.17
CA ARG A 8 11.35 15.68 -34.07
C ARG A 8 10.26 16.63 -33.58
N VAL A 9 9.46 17.18 -34.49
CA VAL A 9 8.32 18.04 -34.14
C VAL A 9 7.18 17.21 -33.52
N GLY A 10 6.93 16.01 -34.04
CA GLY A 10 6.00 15.06 -33.44
C GLY A 10 6.43 14.58 -32.05
N ASP A 11 7.71 14.26 -31.87
CA ASP A 11 8.27 13.84 -30.58
C ASP A 11 8.30 14.98 -29.56
N ALA A 12 8.57 16.22 -29.98
CA ALA A 12 8.50 17.41 -29.12
C ALA A 12 7.05 17.77 -28.70
N LEU A 13 6.08 17.64 -29.62
CA LEU A 13 4.66 17.86 -29.30
C LEU A 13 4.06 16.72 -28.46
N ARG A 14 4.59 15.49 -28.58
CA ARG A 14 4.22 14.32 -27.76
C ARG A 14 4.89 14.29 -26.38
N HIS A 15 6.11 14.80 -26.25
CA HIS A 15 6.81 14.90 -24.95
C HIS A 15 6.28 16.03 -24.05
N ASN A 16 5.72 17.10 -24.64
CA ASN A 16 5.24 18.25 -23.86
C ASN A 16 3.82 18.10 -23.28
N ARG A 17 3.06 17.06 -23.66
CA ARG A 17 1.73 16.81 -23.08
C ARG A 17 1.77 15.64 -22.11
N PRO A 18 1.30 15.81 -20.86
CA PRO A 18 1.18 14.70 -19.93
C PRO A 18 0.34 13.57 -20.51
N TRP A 19 0.70 12.32 -20.20
CA TRP A 19 0.06 11.13 -20.78
C TRP A 19 -1.45 11.08 -20.48
N TYR A 20 -1.88 11.57 -19.32
CA TYR A 20 -3.28 11.62 -18.89
C TYR A 20 -4.11 12.68 -19.61
N LYS A 21 -3.49 13.55 -20.42
CA LYS A 21 -4.18 14.50 -21.32
C LYS A 21 -4.22 14.00 -22.78
N LEU A 22 -3.69 12.81 -23.06
CA LEU A 22 -3.72 12.22 -24.40
C LEU A 22 -5.02 11.42 -24.61
N PRO A 23 -5.52 11.32 -25.86
CA PRO A 23 -6.58 10.35 -26.19
C PRO A 23 -6.18 8.94 -25.78
N ARG A 24 -7.16 8.09 -25.39
CA ARG A 24 -6.94 6.74 -24.85
C ARG A 24 -5.97 5.89 -25.68
N LEU A 25 -6.10 5.92 -27.00
CA LEU A 25 -5.25 5.18 -27.95
C LEU A 25 -3.76 5.56 -27.88
N LEU A 26 -3.44 6.77 -27.42
CA LEU A 26 -2.06 7.26 -27.27
C LEU A 26 -1.58 7.20 -25.82
N ALA A 27 -2.49 7.26 -24.85
CA ALA A 27 -2.17 7.22 -23.43
C ALA A 27 -1.67 5.83 -22.96
N MET A 28 -2.30 4.75 -23.43
CA MET A 28 -1.92 3.38 -23.06
C MET A 28 -0.48 3.03 -23.49
N PRO A 29 -0.06 3.22 -24.76
CA PRO A 29 1.33 3.02 -25.15
C PRO A 29 2.33 3.85 -24.32
N ARG A 30 1.96 5.08 -23.95
CA ARG A 30 2.81 5.94 -23.12
C ARG A 30 2.99 5.40 -21.70
N LEU A 31 1.94 4.86 -21.09
CA LEU A 31 2.05 4.20 -19.77
C LEU A 31 2.95 2.96 -19.82
N VAL A 32 2.86 2.17 -20.90
CA VAL A 32 3.74 1.01 -21.13
C VAL A 32 5.19 1.45 -21.28
N GLU A 33 5.45 2.49 -22.07
CA GLU A 33 6.79 3.06 -22.22
C GLU A 33 7.36 3.50 -20.87
N ILE A 34 6.58 4.24 -20.07
CA ILE A 34 6.97 4.68 -18.72
C ILE A 34 7.30 3.47 -17.82
N ARG A 35 6.47 2.43 -17.86
CA ARG A 35 6.67 1.21 -17.06
C ARG A 35 7.96 0.49 -17.45
N ASN A 36 8.18 0.29 -18.75
CA ASN A 36 9.32 -0.50 -19.24
C ASN A 36 10.64 0.24 -19.03
N ASP A 37 10.66 1.55 -19.25
CA ASP A 37 11.77 2.42 -18.93
C ASP A 37 12.11 2.39 -17.42
N GLN A 38 11.09 2.40 -16.55
CA GLN A 38 11.30 2.21 -15.11
C GLN A 38 11.77 0.79 -14.73
N ARG A 39 11.29 -0.27 -15.41
CA ARG A 39 11.78 -1.65 -15.18
C ARG A 39 13.26 -1.80 -15.50
N GLU A 40 13.76 -1.05 -16.47
CA GLU A 40 15.17 -1.08 -16.87
C GLU A 40 16.05 -0.19 -15.97
N GLN A 41 15.57 0.99 -15.58
CA GLN A 41 16.41 2.03 -14.97
C GLN A 41 16.14 2.29 -13.47
N ASN A 42 15.02 1.78 -12.92
CA ASN A 42 14.55 2.13 -11.57
C ASN A 42 14.32 0.92 -10.66
N LEU A 43 15.17 -0.10 -10.78
CA LEU A 43 15.19 -1.27 -9.91
C LEU A 43 16.63 -1.56 -9.52
N HIS A 44 16.97 -1.30 -8.25
CA HIS A 44 18.32 -1.42 -7.73
C HIS A 44 18.32 -2.26 -6.46
N ASP A 45 19.14 -3.31 -6.44
CA ASP A 45 19.31 -4.20 -5.30
C ASP A 45 20.19 -3.54 -4.22
N THR A 46 19.91 -3.88 -2.96
CA THR A 46 20.64 -3.40 -1.77
C THR A 46 21.17 -4.54 -0.90
N GLU A 47 20.87 -5.80 -1.26
CA GLU A 47 21.41 -6.97 -0.58
C GLU A 47 22.94 -7.02 -0.72
N GLU A 48 23.62 -7.16 0.41
CA GLU A 48 25.08 -7.20 0.47
C GLU A 48 25.56 -8.25 1.48
N PRO A 49 26.09 -9.40 1.03
CA PRO A 49 26.34 -9.78 -0.36
C PRO A 49 25.04 -10.02 -1.17
N PRO A 50 25.07 -9.88 -2.50
CA PRO A 50 23.92 -10.15 -3.35
C PRO A 50 23.36 -11.57 -3.14
N LEU A 51 22.04 -11.72 -3.31
CA LEU A 51 21.37 -13.01 -3.21
C LEU A 51 21.97 -14.02 -4.20
N GLN A 52 22.30 -15.20 -3.69
CA GLN A 52 22.90 -16.25 -4.50
C GLN A 52 21.83 -17.14 -5.12
N LYS A 53 21.96 -17.38 -6.43
CA LYS A 53 21.15 -18.33 -7.17
C LYS A 53 21.52 -19.76 -6.76
N GLN A 54 20.52 -20.59 -6.49
CA GLN A 54 20.66 -21.98 -6.09
C GLN A 54 20.00 -22.90 -7.12
N GLU A 55 20.44 -24.16 -7.15
CA GLU A 55 19.72 -25.22 -7.87
C GLU A 55 18.48 -25.63 -7.07
N ILE A 56 17.39 -25.95 -7.78
CA ILE A 56 16.16 -26.42 -7.14
C ILE A 56 16.37 -27.88 -6.75
N PRO A 57 16.25 -28.26 -5.46
CA PRO A 57 16.37 -29.65 -5.04
C PRO A 57 15.33 -30.54 -5.74
N PRO A 58 15.71 -31.71 -6.28
CA PRO A 58 14.76 -32.61 -6.92
C PRO A 58 13.69 -33.11 -5.93
N ASP A 59 14.04 -33.20 -4.66
CA ASP A 59 13.23 -33.66 -3.52
C ASP A 59 12.63 -32.51 -2.68
N LEU A 60 12.56 -31.28 -3.22
CA LEU A 60 11.90 -30.15 -2.54
C LEU A 60 10.49 -30.57 -2.07
N SER A 61 10.13 -30.22 -0.83
CA SER A 61 8.87 -30.68 -0.25
C SER A 61 7.66 -30.15 -1.03
N PRO A 62 6.54 -30.91 -1.09
CA PRO A 62 5.30 -30.43 -1.71
C PRO A 62 4.82 -29.11 -1.12
N GLN A 63 4.95 -28.92 0.21
CA GLN A 63 4.55 -27.70 0.90
C GLN A 63 5.31 -26.49 0.35
N LEU A 64 6.65 -26.59 0.21
CA LEU A 64 7.46 -25.51 -0.36
C LEU A 64 7.16 -25.27 -1.85
N ARG A 65 6.59 -26.22 -2.57
CA ARG A 65 6.17 -26.04 -3.97
C ARG A 65 4.76 -25.47 -4.09
N GLU A 66 3.86 -25.83 -3.21
CA GLU A 66 2.41 -25.64 -3.41
C GLU A 66 1.76 -24.65 -2.44
N GLU A 67 2.52 -24.08 -1.51
CA GLU A 67 2.04 -23.18 -0.46
C GLU A 67 2.96 -21.98 -0.26
N ARG A 68 2.39 -20.86 0.22
CA ARG A 68 3.15 -19.71 0.69
C ARG A 68 3.70 -20.01 2.08
N THR A 69 5.02 -19.95 2.23
CA THR A 69 5.71 -20.02 3.53
C THR A 69 5.32 -18.83 4.42
N VAL A 70 5.45 -18.97 5.73
CA VAL A 70 5.08 -17.92 6.68
C VAL A 70 5.97 -16.70 6.56
N ASP A 71 7.29 -16.89 6.44
CA ASP A 71 8.27 -15.82 6.32
C ASP A 71 8.48 -15.31 4.88
N GLY A 72 7.79 -15.87 3.90
CA GLY A 72 7.92 -15.51 2.49
C GLY A 72 9.14 -16.11 1.78
N THR A 73 9.89 -17.04 2.42
CA THR A 73 10.96 -17.79 1.74
C THR A 73 10.42 -18.73 0.66
N HIS A 74 11.28 -19.13 -0.27
CA HIS A 74 10.95 -20.07 -1.35
C HIS A 74 9.79 -19.61 -2.24
N ASN A 75 9.56 -18.29 -2.36
CA ASN A 75 8.73 -17.78 -3.45
C ASN A 75 9.48 -17.97 -4.78
N ASP A 76 10.66 -17.38 -5.01
CA ASP A 76 11.52 -17.89 -6.09
C ASP A 76 12.33 -19.11 -5.58
N LEU A 77 12.11 -20.27 -6.19
CA LEU A 77 12.74 -21.53 -5.78
C LEU A 77 14.27 -21.56 -6.02
N ARG A 78 14.80 -20.67 -6.84
CA ARG A 78 16.25 -20.51 -7.11
C ARG A 78 16.85 -19.40 -6.25
N TYR A 79 16.05 -18.50 -5.68
CA TYR A 79 16.48 -17.50 -4.71
C TYR A 79 15.63 -17.59 -3.44
N PRO A 80 15.83 -18.62 -2.59
CA PRO A 80 14.92 -18.92 -1.48
C PRO A 80 14.70 -17.78 -0.48
N ARG A 81 15.65 -16.86 -0.32
CA ARG A 81 15.52 -15.70 0.59
C ARG A 81 14.84 -14.49 -0.05
N MET A 82 14.71 -14.45 -1.38
CA MET A 82 14.22 -13.26 -2.07
C MET A 82 12.82 -12.89 -1.59
N GLY A 83 12.65 -11.64 -1.19
CA GLY A 83 11.40 -11.10 -0.69
C GLY A 83 10.93 -11.65 0.66
N SER A 84 11.71 -12.47 1.37
CA SER A 84 11.33 -12.95 2.70
C SER A 84 11.43 -11.85 3.76
N ALA A 85 10.81 -12.06 4.91
CA ALA A 85 11.01 -11.25 6.09
C ALA A 85 12.51 -11.16 6.44
N GLY A 86 12.95 -9.97 6.83
CA GLY A 86 14.35 -9.66 7.13
C GLY A 86 15.22 -9.32 5.91
N CYS A 87 14.71 -9.40 4.68
CA CYS A 87 15.43 -8.90 3.51
C CYS A 87 15.39 -7.38 3.40
N ARG A 88 16.44 -6.80 2.82
CA ARG A 88 16.59 -5.35 2.66
C ARG A 88 15.56 -4.78 1.68
N PHE A 89 15.12 -3.56 1.93
CA PHE A 89 14.39 -2.76 0.93
C PHE A 89 15.29 -2.46 -0.25
N GLY A 90 14.80 -2.68 -1.47
CA GLY A 90 15.45 -2.21 -2.68
C GLY A 90 15.36 -0.69 -2.84
N ARG A 91 15.85 -0.19 -3.97
CA ARG A 91 15.72 1.22 -4.35
C ARG A 91 15.13 1.35 -5.74
N ASN A 92 14.25 2.33 -5.92
CA ASN A 92 13.83 2.74 -7.26
C ASN A 92 14.87 3.64 -7.95
N PHE A 93 15.86 4.15 -7.24
CA PHE A 93 16.89 5.01 -7.82
C PHE A 93 18.28 4.41 -7.63
N ALA A 94 19.20 4.75 -8.54
CA ALA A 94 20.57 4.28 -8.47
C ALA A 94 21.22 4.68 -7.14
N LEU A 95 22.01 3.77 -6.55
CA LEU A 95 22.49 3.89 -5.17
C LEU A 95 23.29 5.17 -4.88
N GLN A 96 23.96 5.72 -5.90
CA GLN A 96 24.70 7.00 -5.79
C GLN A 96 23.80 8.23 -5.51
N HIS A 97 22.48 8.10 -5.68
CA HIS A 97 21.52 9.20 -5.50
C HIS A 97 20.67 9.08 -4.23
N VAL A 98 20.88 8.04 -3.42
CA VAL A 98 20.00 7.71 -2.27
C VAL A 98 20.77 7.62 -0.95
N ALA A 99 21.93 8.27 -0.88
CA ALA A 99 22.63 8.46 0.38
C ALA A 99 21.92 9.55 1.22
N PRO A 100 21.71 9.33 2.53
CA PRO A 100 21.11 10.35 3.39
C PRO A 100 22.04 11.57 3.51
N ASP A 101 21.46 12.76 3.42
CA ASP A 101 22.15 14.01 3.77
C ASP A 101 22.13 14.20 5.28
N SER A 102 23.02 13.48 5.97
CA SER A 102 23.09 13.45 7.44
C SER A 102 23.25 14.85 8.07
N ALA A 103 23.83 15.81 7.35
CA ALA A 103 24.01 17.18 7.84
C ALA A 103 22.71 17.98 7.83
N ASN A 104 21.74 17.62 6.98
CA ASN A 104 20.49 18.36 6.77
C ASN A 104 19.22 17.56 7.10
N LEU A 105 19.33 16.48 7.89
CA LEU A 105 18.16 15.69 8.33
C LEU A 105 17.10 16.55 9.04
N LEU A 106 17.54 17.56 9.80
CA LEU A 106 16.68 18.46 10.54
C LEU A 106 16.48 19.82 9.85
N ASN A 107 16.82 19.95 8.56
CA ASN A 107 16.78 21.23 7.83
C ASN A 107 15.91 21.17 6.55
N PRO A 108 14.82 21.94 6.45
CA PRO A 108 14.20 22.73 7.53
C PRO A 108 13.67 21.80 8.63
N ASN A 109 13.40 22.34 9.81
CA ASN A 109 12.97 21.53 10.97
C ASN A 109 11.70 20.72 10.63
N PRO A 110 11.69 19.37 10.78
CA PRO A 110 10.53 18.53 10.46
C PRO A 110 9.25 18.93 11.21
N ARG A 111 9.35 19.41 12.45
CA ARG A 111 8.21 19.92 13.23
C ARG A 111 7.64 21.20 12.63
N VAL A 112 8.49 22.08 12.08
CA VAL A 112 8.02 23.28 11.36
C VAL A 112 7.27 22.87 10.09
N VAL A 113 7.79 21.93 9.30
CA VAL A 113 7.09 21.40 8.11
C VAL A 113 5.74 20.81 8.50
N SER A 114 5.70 19.98 9.55
CA SER A 114 4.47 19.39 10.08
C SER A 114 3.44 20.46 10.46
N ARG A 115 3.83 21.45 11.25
CA ARG A 115 2.90 22.47 11.78
C ARG A 115 2.41 23.47 10.73
N GLU A 116 3.29 23.91 9.85
CA GLU A 116 3.00 25.01 8.91
C GLU A 116 2.37 24.53 7.60
N LEU A 117 2.60 23.27 7.19
CA LEU A 117 2.17 22.76 5.88
C LEU A 117 1.23 21.55 5.97
N MET A 118 1.27 20.78 7.07
CA MET A 118 0.52 19.52 7.14
C MET A 118 -0.76 19.61 7.96
N THR A 119 -0.77 20.42 9.03
CA THR A 119 -1.88 20.42 10.00
C THR A 119 -3.24 20.67 9.34
N ARG A 120 -4.18 19.75 9.60
CA ARG A 120 -5.58 19.93 9.24
C ARG A 120 -6.26 20.94 10.16
N GLU A 121 -6.55 22.12 9.62
CA GLU A 121 -7.43 23.11 10.27
C GLU A 121 -8.90 22.90 9.90
N THR A 122 -9.16 22.39 8.69
CA THR A 122 -10.50 22.02 8.22
C THR A 122 -10.40 20.73 7.45
N PHE A 123 -11.30 19.77 7.73
CA PHE A 123 -11.32 18.49 7.03
C PHE A 123 -11.63 18.69 5.55
N GLN A 124 -10.72 18.25 4.68
CA GLN A 124 -10.90 18.27 3.24
C GLN A 124 -11.20 16.84 2.77
N PRO A 125 -12.44 16.51 2.36
CA PRO A 125 -12.81 15.13 2.01
C PRO A 125 -12.31 14.72 0.62
N ALA A 126 -11.83 13.48 0.50
CA ALA A 126 -11.62 12.80 -0.78
C ALA A 126 -12.95 12.25 -1.29
N THR A 127 -13.75 13.09 -1.95
CA THR A 127 -15.14 12.77 -2.35
C THR A 127 -15.26 11.65 -3.39
N ILE A 128 -14.16 11.25 -4.03
CA ILE A 128 -14.09 10.10 -4.94
C ILE A 128 -14.08 8.74 -4.23
N LEU A 129 -13.81 8.72 -2.92
CA LEU A 129 -13.62 7.52 -2.12
C LEU A 129 -14.57 7.47 -0.94
N ASN A 130 -14.85 6.26 -0.46
CA ASN A 130 -15.40 6.05 0.87
C ASN A 130 -14.29 5.76 1.90
N LEU A 131 -14.61 5.83 3.19
CA LEU A 131 -13.65 5.68 4.27
C LEU A 131 -13.06 4.27 4.35
N MET A 132 -13.77 3.23 3.87
CA MET A 132 -13.22 1.86 3.79
C MET A 132 -11.96 1.82 2.91
N ALA A 133 -11.84 2.69 1.90
CA ALA A 133 -10.64 2.78 1.08
C ALA A 133 -9.39 3.21 1.88
N ALA A 134 -9.55 4.02 2.93
CA ALA A 134 -8.48 4.41 3.84
C ALA A 134 -8.06 3.24 4.73
N SER A 135 -9.03 2.54 5.31
CA SER A 135 -8.78 1.32 6.10
C SER A 135 -8.10 0.26 5.26
N TRP A 136 -8.55 0.06 4.01
CA TRP A 136 -7.99 -0.92 3.09
C TRP A 136 -6.52 -0.65 2.81
N ILE A 137 -6.14 0.61 2.60
CA ILE A 137 -4.75 0.85 2.24
C ILE A 137 -3.79 0.66 3.41
N GLN A 138 -4.18 1.02 4.62
CA GLN A 138 -3.40 0.69 5.81
C GLN A 138 -3.34 -0.84 6.01
N PHE A 139 -4.45 -1.54 5.80
CA PHE A 139 -4.52 -3.00 5.85
C PHE A 139 -3.55 -3.67 4.86
N MET A 140 -3.38 -3.10 3.66
CA MET A 140 -2.37 -3.58 2.69
C MET A 140 -0.94 -3.20 3.09
N VAL A 141 -0.71 -2.01 3.67
CA VAL A 141 0.62 -1.62 4.16
C VAL A 141 1.10 -2.57 5.27
N HIS A 142 0.19 -3.05 6.13
CA HIS A 142 0.50 -4.07 7.14
C HIS A 142 0.91 -5.42 6.52
N ASP A 143 0.57 -5.70 5.26
CA ASP A 143 1.10 -6.87 4.54
C ASP A 143 2.53 -6.58 4.08
N TRP A 144 2.72 -5.41 3.49
CA TRP A 144 3.87 -5.16 2.63
C TRP A 144 5.15 -4.80 3.35
N PHE A 145 5.09 -3.92 4.36
CA PHE A 145 6.32 -3.40 4.92
C PHE A 145 6.24 -2.88 6.34
N VAL A 146 7.34 -3.09 7.06
CA VAL A 146 7.67 -2.39 8.29
C VAL A 146 9.19 -2.29 8.44
N HIS A 147 9.68 -1.10 8.78
CA HIS A 147 11.09 -0.89 9.02
C HIS A 147 11.47 -1.28 10.45
N LYS A 148 12.66 -1.85 10.61
CA LYS A 148 13.28 -1.99 11.94
C LYS A 148 13.63 -0.62 12.53
N THR A 149 13.21 -0.37 13.76
CA THR A 149 13.56 0.85 14.50
C THR A 149 14.31 0.56 15.80
N SER A 150 15.05 1.55 16.29
CA SER A 150 15.71 1.49 17.61
C SER A 150 14.68 1.62 18.74
N SER A 151 15.15 1.47 19.98
CA SER A 151 14.36 1.86 21.15
C SER A 151 14.22 3.39 21.21
N LEU A 152 13.23 3.89 21.94
CA LEU A 152 13.09 5.34 22.15
C LEU A 152 14.30 5.95 22.89
N ALA A 153 14.96 5.16 23.75
CA ALA A 153 16.16 5.59 24.48
C ALA A 153 17.34 5.87 23.53
N ASP A 154 17.48 5.06 22.48
CA ASP A 154 18.47 5.21 21.41
C ASP A 154 17.92 6.02 20.22
N GLY A 155 16.88 6.82 20.47
CA GLY A 155 16.23 7.65 19.46
C GLY A 155 17.00 8.92 19.11
N MET A 156 16.48 9.66 18.12
CA MET A 156 16.90 11.00 17.74
C MET A 156 15.90 12.04 18.24
N ASP A 157 16.38 13.26 18.50
CA ASP A 157 15.54 14.39 18.90
C ASP A 157 15.22 15.29 17.71
N ILE A 158 13.93 15.56 17.48
CA ILE A 158 13.46 16.66 16.61
C ILE A 158 13.27 17.88 17.52
N PRO A 159 14.07 18.95 17.37
CA PRO A 159 13.94 20.14 18.21
C PRO A 159 12.56 20.78 18.06
N VAL A 160 11.95 21.17 19.16
CA VAL A 160 10.66 21.88 19.16
C VAL A 160 10.93 23.39 18.97
N PRO A 161 10.34 24.04 17.94
CA PRO A 161 10.52 25.47 17.72
C PRO A 161 9.97 26.32 18.87
N ALA A 162 10.52 27.53 19.03
CA ALA A 162 10.02 28.47 20.04
C ALA A 162 8.54 28.84 19.79
N GLY A 163 7.71 28.76 20.83
CA GLY A 163 6.28 29.06 20.76
C GLY A 163 5.37 27.88 20.35
N ASP A 164 5.95 26.71 20.04
CA ASP A 164 5.18 25.49 19.84
C ASP A 164 4.57 24.98 21.17
N THR A 165 3.42 24.33 21.09
CA THR A 165 2.67 23.83 22.26
C THR A 165 3.13 22.44 22.73
N TRP A 166 4.12 21.83 22.07
CA TRP A 166 4.66 20.54 22.48
C TRP A 166 5.23 20.61 23.92
N PRO A 167 4.97 19.60 24.78
CA PRO A 167 5.27 19.70 26.22
C PRO A 167 6.77 19.60 26.58
N ALA A 168 7.63 19.33 25.60
CA ALA A 168 9.07 19.12 25.80
C ALA A 168 9.90 19.95 24.82
N ALA A 169 11.19 20.13 25.10
CA ALA A 169 12.11 20.86 24.22
C ALA A 169 12.40 20.13 22.89
N ALA A 170 12.11 18.84 22.81
CA ALA A 170 12.27 18.03 21.62
C ALA A 170 11.22 16.90 21.57
N ILE A 171 10.94 16.42 20.36
CA ILE A 171 10.20 15.19 20.11
C ILE A 171 11.23 14.07 19.96
N ARG A 172 11.29 13.16 20.93
CA ARG A 172 12.15 11.98 20.86
C ARG A 172 11.50 10.95 19.96
N VAL A 173 12.22 10.49 18.95
CA VAL A 173 11.73 9.52 17.96
C VAL A 173 12.69 8.36 17.84
N PRO A 174 12.23 7.09 17.71
CA PRO A 174 13.10 5.98 17.35
C PRO A 174 13.91 6.29 16.08
N GLN A 175 15.00 5.61 15.82
CA GLN A 175 15.76 5.75 14.56
C GLN A 175 15.54 4.54 13.66
N SER A 176 15.59 4.72 12.33
CA SER A 176 15.65 3.57 11.43
C SER A 176 17.01 2.89 11.62
N VAL A 177 17.01 1.58 11.89
CA VAL A 177 18.25 0.84 12.16
C VAL A 177 18.81 0.30 10.85
N PRO A 178 19.97 0.80 10.36
CA PRO A 178 20.58 0.26 9.16
C PRO A 178 20.98 -1.20 9.39
N ASP A 179 20.82 -2.02 8.36
CA ASP A 179 21.37 -3.37 8.35
C ASP A 179 22.90 -3.30 8.20
N PRO A 180 23.69 -4.07 8.98
CA PRO A 180 25.14 -3.99 8.92
C PRO A 180 25.70 -4.27 7.52
N ALA A 181 26.47 -3.34 6.98
CA ALA A 181 27.18 -3.55 5.73
C ALA A 181 28.49 -4.34 5.95
N PRO A 182 28.93 -5.17 4.98
CA PRO A 182 30.25 -5.77 5.01
C PRO A 182 31.38 -4.74 5.16
N ALA A 183 32.49 -5.15 5.77
CA ALA A 183 33.65 -4.29 5.94
C ALA A 183 34.17 -3.78 4.59
N GLY A 184 34.27 -2.46 4.44
CA GLY A 184 34.72 -1.80 3.22
C GLY A 184 33.62 -1.50 2.19
N SER A 185 32.34 -1.74 2.50
CA SER A 185 31.24 -1.31 1.64
C SER A 185 31.25 0.22 1.44
N SER A 186 30.93 0.64 0.21
CA SER A 186 30.73 2.03 -0.17
C SER A 186 29.27 2.34 -0.50
N ASN A 187 28.38 1.38 -0.29
CA ASN A 187 26.95 1.53 -0.53
C ASN A 187 26.33 2.46 0.52
N PRO A 188 25.25 3.19 0.16
CA PRO A 188 24.46 3.91 1.15
C PRO A 188 23.86 2.92 2.18
N PRO A 189 23.46 3.41 3.37
CA PRO A 189 22.74 2.61 4.34
C PRO A 189 21.51 1.93 3.72
N ALA A 190 21.33 0.65 4.04
CA ALA A 190 20.16 -0.14 3.66
C ALA A 190 19.43 -0.62 4.92
N TYR A 191 18.14 -0.88 4.79
CA TYR A 191 17.26 -1.20 5.92
C TYR A 191 16.50 -2.48 5.63
N VAL A 192 16.28 -3.30 6.66
CA VAL A 192 15.48 -4.53 6.53
C VAL A 192 13.99 -4.22 6.62
N ASN A 193 13.22 -4.95 5.82
CA ASN A 193 11.79 -5.10 6.02
C ASN A 193 11.55 -6.23 7.02
N LEU A 194 10.81 -6.01 8.10
CA LEU A 194 10.46 -7.11 9.02
C LEU A 194 9.25 -7.91 8.52
N ASN A 195 8.53 -7.40 7.52
CA ASN A 195 7.54 -8.16 6.78
C ASN A 195 8.16 -8.85 5.58
N SER A 196 7.47 -9.87 5.05
CA SER A 196 7.74 -10.33 3.70
C SER A 196 7.42 -9.20 2.72
N HIS A 197 8.20 -9.11 1.63
CA HIS A 197 7.94 -8.17 0.54
C HIS A 197 6.82 -8.66 -0.39
N TRP A 198 6.42 -9.92 -0.25
CA TRP A 198 5.41 -10.56 -1.09
C TRP A 198 4.01 -10.07 -0.75
N TRP A 199 3.09 -10.23 -1.68
CA TRP A 199 1.68 -9.98 -1.43
C TRP A 199 1.02 -11.29 -0.97
N ASP A 200 1.37 -11.71 0.26
CA ASP A 200 1.04 -13.02 0.81
C ASP A 200 0.04 -12.99 1.97
N ALA A 201 -0.53 -11.80 2.20
CA ALA A 201 -1.50 -11.50 3.24
C ALA A 201 -0.97 -11.69 4.67
N SER A 202 0.32 -11.42 4.88
CA SER A 202 0.99 -11.51 6.17
C SER A 202 0.33 -10.66 7.28
N GLN A 203 -0.46 -9.63 6.95
CA GLN A 203 -1.27 -8.92 7.95
C GLN A 203 -2.31 -9.80 8.65
N ILE A 204 -2.77 -10.85 7.99
CA ILE A 204 -3.63 -11.88 8.59
C ILE A 204 -2.80 -13.01 9.17
N TYR A 205 -1.78 -13.48 8.45
CA TYR A 205 -1.10 -14.76 8.75
C TYR A 205 0.21 -14.64 9.56
N GLY A 206 0.73 -13.43 9.73
CA GLY A 206 2.05 -13.14 10.31
C GLY A 206 3.21 -13.45 9.36
N CYS A 207 4.42 -13.09 9.81
CA CYS A 207 5.70 -13.32 9.11
C CYS A 207 6.65 -14.28 9.84
N ASP A 208 6.22 -14.88 10.96
CA ASP A 208 6.98 -15.90 11.68
C ASP A 208 6.08 -17.05 12.16
N GLU A 209 6.64 -18.26 12.19
CA GLU A 209 5.91 -19.49 12.52
C GLU A 209 5.27 -19.46 13.92
N ALA A 210 5.92 -18.82 14.90
CA ALA A 210 5.40 -18.78 16.26
C ALA A 210 4.17 -17.88 16.38
N SER A 211 4.16 -16.74 15.68
CA SER A 211 2.99 -15.87 15.56
C SER A 211 1.89 -16.56 14.75
N ALA A 212 2.21 -17.13 13.57
CA ALA A 212 1.24 -17.82 12.73
C ALA A 212 0.55 -18.99 13.46
N ALA A 213 1.30 -19.77 14.26
CA ALA A 213 0.74 -20.87 15.04
C ALA A 213 -0.29 -20.40 16.09
N LYS A 214 -0.12 -19.22 16.69
CA LYS A 214 -1.07 -18.64 17.66
C LYS A 214 -2.39 -18.20 17.02
N LEU A 215 -2.36 -17.88 15.73
CA LEU A 215 -3.53 -17.42 14.98
C LEU A 215 -4.38 -18.57 14.44
N ARG A 216 -3.84 -19.79 14.42
CA ARG A 216 -4.50 -20.98 13.87
C ARG A 216 -5.33 -21.71 14.92
N SER A 217 -6.54 -22.11 14.53
CA SER A 217 -7.36 -23.02 15.32
C SER A 217 -6.83 -24.45 15.34
N SER A 218 -5.98 -24.77 14.35
CA SER A 218 -5.48 -26.13 14.09
C SER A 218 -6.60 -27.15 13.82
N GLU A 219 -7.79 -26.67 13.43
CA GLU A 219 -8.92 -27.48 13.01
C GLU A 219 -9.45 -27.01 11.64
N GLY A 220 -9.54 -27.94 10.68
CA GLY A 220 -10.12 -27.67 9.35
C GLY A 220 -9.37 -26.61 8.54
N GLY A 221 -8.10 -26.35 8.86
CA GLY A 221 -7.25 -25.32 8.27
C GLY A 221 -7.60 -23.89 8.67
N LYS A 222 -8.44 -23.68 9.69
CA LYS A 222 -9.02 -22.38 10.02
C LYS A 222 -8.14 -21.53 10.94
N LEU A 223 -8.34 -20.22 10.86
CA LEU A 223 -7.87 -19.25 11.82
C LEU A 223 -8.84 -19.15 13.01
N GLU A 224 -8.29 -18.79 14.17
CA GLU A 224 -9.06 -18.60 15.41
C GLU A 224 -10.04 -17.45 15.30
N VAL A 225 -11.28 -17.70 15.72
CA VAL A 225 -12.36 -16.71 15.83
C VAL A 225 -13.22 -17.07 17.04
N GLU A 226 -13.67 -16.06 17.76
CA GLU A 226 -14.61 -16.25 18.87
C GLU A 226 -15.99 -16.68 18.36
N ALA A 227 -16.85 -17.19 19.25
CA ALA A 227 -18.24 -17.50 18.91
C ALA A 227 -19.03 -16.27 18.41
N THR A 228 -18.60 -15.07 18.78
CA THR A 228 -19.10 -13.77 18.31
C THR A 228 -18.66 -13.44 16.88
N LYS A 229 -17.83 -14.29 16.25
CA LYS A 229 -17.16 -14.07 14.96
C LYS A 229 -16.16 -12.92 14.93
N LEU A 230 -15.79 -12.38 16.09
CA LEU A 230 -14.69 -11.44 16.22
C LEU A 230 -13.37 -12.18 16.44
N LEU A 231 -12.25 -11.51 16.18
CA LEU A 231 -10.94 -12.07 16.49
C LEU A 231 -10.74 -12.12 18.02
N PRO A 232 -10.01 -13.11 18.54
CA PRO A 232 -9.59 -13.14 19.94
C PRO A 232 -8.74 -11.92 20.28
N LEU A 233 -8.74 -11.47 21.54
CA LEU A 233 -7.83 -10.42 21.99
C LEU A 233 -6.50 -10.97 22.49
N ASP A 234 -5.42 -10.24 22.22
CA ASP A 234 -4.15 -10.41 22.91
C ASP A 234 -4.30 -9.86 24.34
N PRO A 235 -4.15 -10.71 25.38
CA PRO A 235 -4.29 -10.28 26.77
C PRO A 235 -3.28 -9.19 27.20
N ALA A 236 -2.14 -9.05 26.51
CA ALA A 236 -1.13 -8.07 26.84
C ALA A 236 -1.47 -6.67 26.34
N THR A 237 -2.10 -6.58 25.16
CA THR A 237 -2.35 -5.30 24.48
C THR A 237 -3.81 -4.89 24.50
N GLY A 238 -4.73 -5.84 24.63
CA GLY A 238 -6.17 -5.61 24.47
C GLY A 238 -6.60 -5.37 23.02
N ILE A 239 -5.74 -5.71 22.06
CA ILE A 239 -5.98 -5.60 20.61
C ILE A 239 -6.19 -7.00 20.03
N GLU A 240 -6.91 -7.12 18.93
CA GLU A 240 -7.14 -8.38 18.22
C GLU A 240 -5.85 -9.13 17.86
N CYS A 241 -5.82 -10.43 18.11
CA CYS A 241 -4.81 -11.37 17.65
C CYS A 241 -4.88 -11.51 16.13
N THR A 242 -3.89 -10.95 15.43
CA THR A 242 -3.71 -11.06 13.98
C THR A 242 -2.22 -10.96 13.63
N GLY A 243 -1.86 -11.04 12.35
CA GLY A 243 -0.48 -10.90 11.88
C GLY A 243 0.26 -9.65 12.35
N PHE A 244 -0.40 -8.47 12.37
CA PHE A 244 0.19 -7.21 12.85
C PHE A 244 -0.86 -6.28 13.49
N THR A 245 -0.48 -5.60 14.57
CA THR A 245 -1.38 -4.77 15.41
C THR A 245 -0.87 -3.35 15.70
N ASP A 246 0.21 -2.91 15.05
CA ASP A 246 0.73 -1.56 15.22
C ASP A 246 -0.22 -0.50 14.62
N ASN A 247 -0.33 0.68 15.26
CA ASN A 247 -1.21 1.79 14.83
C ASN A 247 -2.65 1.36 14.52
N TRP A 248 -3.17 0.47 15.36
CA TRP A 248 -4.48 -0.14 15.23
C TRP A 248 -5.63 0.86 15.39
N TRP A 249 -6.70 0.68 14.61
CA TRP A 249 -7.96 1.39 14.78
C TRP A 249 -9.12 0.57 14.23
N LEU A 250 -10.35 1.01 14.51
CA LEU A 250 -11.58 0.32 14.16
C LEU A 250 -11.67 -0.10 12.68
N GLY A 251 -11.16 0.73 11.76
CA GLY A 251 -11.09 0.39 10.33
C GLY A 251 -10.27 -0.88 10.05
N LEU A 252 -9.09 -1.02 10.68
CA LEU A 252 -8.29 -2.24 10.58
C LEU A 252 -8.99 -3.42 11.24
N ALA A 253 -9.54 -3.24 12.44
CA ALA A 253 -10.20 -4.30 13.18
C ALA A 253 -11.33 -4.97 12.38
N THR A 254 -12.12 -4.16 11.65
CA THR A 254 -13.16 -4.68 10.76
C THR A 254 -12.60 -5.47 9.56
N LEU A 255 -11.55 -4.97 8.88
CA LEU A 255 -10.98 -5.65 7.71
C LEU A 255 -10.24 -6.93 8.07
N HIS A 256 -9.46 -6.92 9.15
CA HIS A 256 -8.80 -8.12 9.66
C HIS A 256 -9.83 -9.19 10.03
N THR A 257 -10.90 -8.82 10.74
CA THR A 257 -12.01 -9.75 11.06
C THR A 257 -12.65 -10.29 9.77
N LEU A 258 -13.00 -9.42 8.82
CA LEU A 258 -13.68 -9.81 7.58
C LEU A 258 -12.85 -10.81 6.75
N PHE A 259 -11.54 -10.57 6.59
CA PHE A 259 -10.69 -11.45 5.78
C PHE A 259 -10.23 -12.72 6.51
N THR A 260 -10.27 -12.75 7.84
CA THR A 260 -10.19 -13.99 8.62
C THR A 260 -11.43 -14.85 8.44
N LEU A 261 -12.63 -14.25 8.47
CA LEU A 261 -13.88 -14.96 8.15
C LEU A 261 -13.91 -15.45 6.71
N GLU A 262 -13.34 -14.68 5.77
CA GLU A 262 -13.18 -15.09 4.39
C GLU A 262 -12.25 -16.30 4.23
N HIS A 263 -11.11 -16.31 4.91
CA HIS A 263 -10.22 -17.46 4.97
C HIS A 263 -10.97 -18.70 5.48
N ASN A 264 -11.67 -18.59 6.61
CA ASN A 264 -12.39 -19.70 7.22
C ASN A 264 -13.50 -20.25 6.31
N HIS A 265 -14.17 -19.38 5.54
CA HIS A 265 -15.14 -19.80 4.54
C HIS A 265 -14.48 -20.57 3.38
N ILE A 266 -13.33 -20.12 2.89
CA ILE A 266 -12.56 -20.84 1.86
C ILE A 266 -12.13 -22.22 2.38
N CYS A 267 -11.69 -22.31 3.64
CA CYS A 267 -11.37 -23.59 4.29
C CYS A 267 -12.57 -24.56 4.29
N ASP A 268 -13.77 -24.07 4.60
CA ASP A 268 -14.99 -24.89 4.57
C ASP A 268 -15.27 -25.44 3.16
N LEU A 269 -15.11 -24.62 2.13
CA LEU A 269 -15.31 -25.05 0.74
C LEU A 269 -14.26 -26.08 0.30
N LEU A 270 -13.00 -25.87 0.66
CA LEU A 270 -11.92 -26.80 0.36
C LEU A 270 -12.10 -28.13 1.08
N GLN A 271 -12.49 -28.12 2.37
CA GLN A 271 -12.71 -29.34 3.15
C GLN A 271 -13.87 -30.17 2.61
N GLN A 272 -14.91 -29.53 2.07
CA GLN A 272 -16.03 -30.21 1.40
C GLN A 272 -15.59 -30.91 0.10
N GLN A 273 -14.75 -30.28 -0.71
CA GLN A 273 -14.26 -30.85 -1.97
C GLN A 273 -13.11 -31.84 -1.78
N HIS A 274 -12.33 -31.67 -0.72
CA HIS A 274 -11.17 -32.49 -0.41
C HIS A 274 -11.21 -33.05 1.02
N PRO A 275 -12.14 -33.96 1.36
CA PRO A 275 -12.32 -34.45 2.74
C PRO A 275 -11.10 -35.14 3.35
N GLY A 276 -10.15 -35.60 2.52
CA GLY A 276 -8.94 -36.28 2.96
C GLY A 276 -7.71 -35.38 3.15
N TRP A 277 -7.83 -34.08 2.90
CA TRP A 277 -6.72 -33.15 3.15
C TRP A 277 -6.53 -32.90 4.64
N SER A 278 -5.27 -32.72 5.05
CA SER A 278 -4.92 -32.33 6.41
C SER A 278 -5.22 -30.86 6.69
N ASP A 279 -5.29 -30.50 7.97
CA ASP A 279 -5.42 -29.12 8.44
C ASP A 279 -4.41 -28.17 7.76
N GLY A 280 -3.13 -28.57 7.72
CA GLY A 280 -2.07 -27.78 7.08
C GLY A 280 -2.30 -27.56 5.58
N GLN A 281 -2.73 -28.59 4.85
CA GLN A 281 -3.01 -28.47 3.41
C GLN A 281 -4.18 -27.54 3.13
N ILE A 282 -5.26 -27.62 3.92
CA ILE A 282 -6.40 -26.71 3.79
C ILE A 282 -5.97 -25.28 4.11
N TYR A 283 -5.24 -25.06 5.21
CA TYR A 283 -4.73 -23.75 5.60
C TYR A 283 -3.85 -23.12 4.52
N GLY A 284 -2.84 -23.86 4.03
CA GLY A 284 -1.92 -23.38 3.01
C GLY A 284 -2.63 -23.00 1.71
N LYS A 285 -3.63 -23.80 1.31
CA LYS A 285 -4.44 -23.52 0.12
C LYS A 285 -5.38 -22.33 0.30
N ALA A 286 -6.06 -22.25 1.45
CA ALA A 286 -6.94 -21.13 1.75
C ALA A 286 -6.18 -19.81 1.86
N ARG A 287 -4.97 -19.81 2.45
CA ARG A 287 -4.06 -18.65 2.46
C ARG A 287 -3.73 -18.18 1.05
N LEU A 288 -3.34 -19.10 0.15
CA LEU A 288 -3.05 -18.79 -1.25
C LEU A 288 -4.22 -18.11 -1.96
N ILE A 289 -5.43 -18.66 -1.80
CA ILE A 289 -6.65 -18.14 -2.43
C ILE A 289 -7.02 -16.77 -1.86
N ASN A 290 -7.00 -16.62 -0.53
CA ASN A 290 -7.38 -15.38 0.14
C ASN A 290 -6.39 -14.24 -0.16
N ALA A 291 -5.08 -14.52 -0.16
CA ALA A 291 -4.05 -13.56 -0.57
C ALA A 291 -4.27 -13.08 -2.02
N ALA A 292 -4.58 -14.01 -2.94
CA ALA A 292 -4.86 -13.67 -4.33
C ALA A 292 -6.16 -12.88 -4.52
N LEU A 293 -7.20 -13.18 -3.73
CA LEU A 293 -8.43 -12.40 -3.73
C LEU A 293 -8.18 -10.95 -3.26
N MET A 294 -7.41 -10.76 -2.18
CA MET A 294 -7.03 -9.42 -1.72
C MET A 294 -6.20 -8.67 -2.77
N ALA A 295 -5.23 -9.34 -3.41
CA ALA A 295 -4.46 -8.76 -4.50
C ALA A 295 -5.33 -8.34 -5.69
N LYS A 296 -6.33 -9.15 -6.04
CA LYS A 296 -7.32 -8.82 -7.08
C LYS A 296 -8.13 -7.59 -6.71
N ILE A 297 -8.75 -7.60 -5.52
CA ILE A 297 -9.58 -6.50 -5.02
C ILE A 297 -8.79 -5.19 -5.06
N HIS A 298 -7.55 -5.20 -4.58
CA HIS A 298 -6.72 -4.00 -4.61
C HIS A 298 -6.40 -3.54 -6.05
N THR A 299 -6.10 -4.50 -6.95
CA THR A 299 -5.71 -4.21 -8.33
C THR A 299 -6.87 -3.66 -9.14
N VAL A 300 -8.04 -4.32 -9.14
CA VAL A 300 -9.15 -4.02 -10.06
C VAL A 300 -10.28 -3.21 -9.43
N GLU A 301 -10.31 -3.04 -8.10
CA GLU A 301 -11.33 -2.26 -7.40
C GLU A 301 -10.73 -1.07 -6.65
N TRP A 302 -9.82 -1.27 -5.69
CA TRP A 302 -9.28 -0.15 -4.90
C TRP A 302 -8.47 0.84 -5.75
N THR A 303 -7.56 0.36 -6.60
CA THR A 303 -6.72 1.25 -7.41
C THR A 303 -7.55 2.09 -8.38
N PRO A 304 -8.54 1.53 -9.13
CA PRO A 304 -9.45 2.34 -9.92
C PRO A 304 -10.40 3.26 -9.11
N ALA A 305 -10.58 3.02 -7.81
CA ALA A 305 -11.39 3.89 -6.94
C ALA A 305 -10.61 5.13 -6.46
N ILE A 306 -9.32 4.99 -6.15
CA ILE A 306 -8.45 6.13 -5.80
C ILE A 306 -7.90 6.86 -7.04
N LEU A 307 -7.96 6.22 -8.21
CA LEU A 307 -7.64 6.81 -9.51
C LEU A 307 -8.78 6.60 -10.52
N PRO A 308 -9.99 7.17 -10.32
CA PRO A 308 -11.13 7.06 -11.24
C PRO A 308 -10.89 7.75 -12.58
N ASN A 309 -10.04 7.11 -13.40
CA ASN A 309 -9.68 7.52 -14.73
C ASN A 309 -9.88 6.34 -15.70
N PRO A 310 -10.58 6.51 -16.84
CA PRO A 310 -10.86 5.41 -17.76
C PRO A 310 -9.62 4.68 -18.29
N ILE A 311 -8.51 5.40 -18.47
CA ILE A 311 -7.23 4.82 -18.91
C ILE A 311 -6.67 3.93 -17.81
N ILE A 312 -6.67 4.40 -16.55
CA ILE A 312 -6.21 3.63 -15.40
C ILE A 312 -7.09 2.41 -15.15
N LYS A 313 -8.43 2.56 -15.18
CA LYS A 313 -9.36 1.42 -15.08
C LYS A 313 -9.04 0.37 -16.14
N THR A 314 -8.76 0.78 -17.38
CA THR A 314 -8.34 -0.13 -18.45
C THR A 314 -7.00 -0.79 -18.13
N ALA A 315 -5.98 -0.02 -17.75
CA ALA A 315 -4.65 -0.52 -17.47
C ALA A 315 -4.62 -1.50 -16.29
N MET A 316 -5.35 -1.22 -15.22
CA MET A 316 -5.43 -2.10 -14.05
C MET A 316 -6.17 -3.40 -14.35
N ASN A 317 -7.26 -3.34 -15.13
CA ASN A 317 -7.93 -4.55 -15.62
C ASN A 317 -7.02 -5.34 -16.57
N ALA A 318 -6.24 -4.68 -17.42
CA ALA A 318 -5.27 -5.33 -18.31
C ALA A 318 -4.15 -6.01 -17.52
N ASN A 319 -3.64 -5.39 -16.45
CA ASN A 319 -2.65 -6.02 -15.58
C ASN A 319 -3.17 -7.35 -15.01
N TRP A 320 -4.46 -7.43 -14.65
CA TRP A 320 -5.04 -8.65 -14.08
C TRP A 320 -5.51 -9.66 -15.14
N ASN A 321 -6.35 -9.23 -16.10
CA ASN A 321 -7.06 -10.11 -17.04
C ASN A 321 -6.50 -10.10 -18.48
N GLY A 322 -5.56 -9.21 -18.81
CA GLY A 322 -5.20 -8.90 -20.20
C GLY A 322 -6.25 -8.05 -20.93
N LEU A 323 -5.99 -7.71 -22.19
CA LEU A 323 -6.87 -6.86 -23.02
C LEU A 323 -7.80 -7.64 -23.97
N THR A 324 -7.84 -8.96 -23.93
CA THR A 324 -8.59 -9.82 -24.87
C THR A 324 -10.11 -9.89 -24.58
N GLY A 325 -10.72 -8.75 -24.27
CA GLY A 325 -12.18 -8.54 -24.33
C GLY A 325 -12.65 -8.03 -25.71
N PRO A 326 -13.96 -8.04 -26.01
CA PRO A 326 -14.50 -7.78 -27.35
C PRO A 326 -14.25 -6.37 -27.93
N ASP A 327 -13.83 -5.40 -27.12
CA ASP A 327 -13.69 -3.98 -27.53
C ASP A 327 -12.33 -3.58 -28.13
N LEU A 328 -11.40 -4.51 -28.37
CA LEU A 328 -9.97 -4.14 -28.53
C LEU A 328 -9.22 -4.71 -29.73
N GLN A 329 -9.91 -5.22 -30.76
CA GLN A 329 -9.28 -5.61 -32.03
C GLN A 329 -8.45 -4.49 -32.69
N GLU A 330 -8.77 -3.20 -32.47
CA GLU A 330 -8.04 -2.06 -33.07
C GLU A 330 -6.74 -1.65 -32.33
N VAL A 331 -6.54 -2.03 -31.07
CA VAL A 331 -5.30 -1.69 -30.30
C VAL A 331 -4.25 -2.80 -30.41
N LEU A 332 -4.71 -4.02 -30.69
CA LEU A 332 -3.94 -5.26 -30.72
C LEU A 332 -2.82 -5.29 -31.78
N GLU A 333 -2.93 -4.54 -32.88
CA GLU A 333 -1.94 -4.59 -33.97
C GLU A 333 -0.68 -3.73 -33.73
N PHE A 334 -0.69 -2.80 -32.76
CA PHE A 334 0.43 -1.86 -32.54
C PHE A 334 1.32 -2.19 -31.33
N LEU A 335 0.85 -3.03 -30.39
CA LEU A 335 1.53 -3.31 -29.14
C LEU A 335 1.98 -4.78 -29.07
N ASN A 336 3.25 -5.03 -29.39
CA ASN A 336 3.88 -6.35 -29.29
C ASN A 336 4.32 -6.67 -27.83
N ASP A 337 3.46 -6.35 -26.85
CA ASP A 337 3.71 -6.61 -25.42
C ASP A 337 2.77 -7.73 -24.94
N SER A 338 3.31 -8.95 -24.80
CA SER A 338 2.55 -10.14 -24.43
C SER A 338 1.85 -10.03 -23.07
N GLU A 339 2.34 -9.19 -22.16
CA GLU A 339 1.72 -8.96 -20.85
C GLU A 339 0.48 -8.06 -20.96
N LEU A 340 0.49 -7.11 -21.88
CA LEU A 340 -0.66 -6.26 -22.12
C LEU A 340 -1.79 -7.05 -22.81
N LEU A 341 -1.43 -8.03 -23.64
CA LEU A 341 -2.39 -8.89 -24.32
C LEU A 341 -2.95 -9.98 -23.40
N GLY A 342 -2.08 -10.70 -22.69
CA GLY A 342 -2.44 -11.85 -21.85
C GLY A 342 -2.64 -11.58 -20.36
N GLY A 343 -2.29 -10.38 -19.88
CA GLY A 343 -2.25 -10.05 -18.46
C GLY A 343 -0.97 -10.51 -17.77
N ILE A 344 -0.75 -10.05 -16.54
CA ILE A 344 0.35 -10.51 -15.69
C ILE A 344 0.00 -11.85 -15.05
N ILE A 345 -1.27 -12.03 -14.66
CA ILE A 345 -1.74 -13.19 -13.92
C ILE A 345 -1.64 -14.45 -14.81
N GLY A 346 -0.96 -15.48 -14.31
CA GLY A 346 -0.68 -16.71 -15.07
C GLY A 346 0.43 -16.59 -16.11
N SER A 347 1.11 -15.44 -16.20
CA SER A 347 2.29 -15.27 -17.07
C SER A 347 3.54 -15.93 -16.47
N LYS A 348 4.72 -15.71 -17.06
CA LYS A 348 6.01 -16.11 -16.47
C LYS A 348 6.49 -15.08 -15.44
N ALA A 349 7.03 -15.53 -14.31
CA ALA A 349 7.64 -14.64 -13.33
C ALA A 349 8.84 -13.89 -13.95
N ASP A 350 8.94 -12.59 -13.69
CA ASP A 350 10.07 -11.77 -14.12
C ASP A 350 10.42 -10.69 -13.08
N HIS A 351 11.67 -10.71 -12.61
CA HIS A 351 12.23 -9.71 -11.69
C HIS A 351 12.92 -8.55 -12.42
N HIS A 352 13.04 -8.59 -13.74
CA HIS A 352 13.64 -7.53 -14.56
C HIS A 352 15.08 -7.20 -14.10
N ALA A 353 15.39 -5.93 -13.82
CA ALA A 353 16.77 -5.48 -13.57
C ALA A 353 17.35 -5.82 -12.19
N ALA A 354 16.54 -6.29 -11.22
CA ALA A 354 17.01 -6.63 -9.87
C ALA A 354 16.17 -7.76 -9.25
N PRO A 355 16.66 -8.48 -8.22
CA PRO A 355 15.82 -9.33 -7.38
C PRO A 355 14.58 -8.59 -6.85
N TYR A 356 13.53 -9.34 -6.53
CA TYR A 356 12.30 -8.74 -6.02
C TYR A 356 12.45 -8.28 -4.56
N SER A 357 12.12 -7.01 -4.35
CA SER A 357 11.86 -6.39 -3.06
C SER A 357 10.91 -5.20 -3.28
N LEU A 358 10.25 -4.77 -2.21
CA LEU A 358 9.69 -3.44 -2.12
C LEU A 358 10.81 -2.44 -1.83
N THR A 359 10.56 -1.17 -2.12
CA THR A 359 11.60 -0.13 -2.12
C THR A 359 11.33 0.96 -1.11
N GLU A 360 12.38 1.68 -0.71
CA GLU A 360 12.24 2.85 0.17
C GLU A 360 11.34 3.93 -0.43
N GLU A 361 11.44 4.16 -1.74
CA GLU A 361 10.59 5.11 -2.46
C GLU A 361 9.13 4.65 -2.51
N PHE A 362 8.88 3.33 -2.57
CA PHE A 362 7.53 2.77 -2.44
C PHE A 362 6.95 3.07 -1.06
N VAL A 363 7.72 2.91 0.01
CA VAL A 363 7.27 3.28 1.36
C VAL A 363 6.93 4.78 1.45
N ALA A 364 7.78 5.64 0.91
CA ALA A 364 7.59 7.09 0.97
C ALA A 364 6.31 7.56 0.26
N VAL A 365 5.99 7.00 -0.92
CA VAL A 365 4.77 7.39 -1.66
C VAL A 365 3.47 6.82 -1.08
N TYR A 366 3.55 5.86 -0.16
CA TYR A 366 2.40 5.30 0.58
C TYR A 366 2.13 5.97 1.93
N ARG A 367 2.84 7.06 2.26
CA ARG A 367 2.51 7.92 3.41
C ARG A 367 1.21 8.68 3.13
N MET A 368 0.09 8.01 3.39
CA MET A 368 -1.25 8.46 3.05
C MET A 368 -2.11 8.78 4.29
N HIS A 369 -1.47 9.18 5.39
CA HIS A 369 -2.12 9.49 6.67
C HIS A 369 -3.26 10.54 6.61
N PRO A 370 -3.27 11.53 5.68
CA PRO A 370 -4.43 12.42 5.51
C PRO A 370 -5.75 11.69 5.19
N LEU A 371 -5.72 10.43 4.73
CA LEU A 371 -6.95 9.66 4.51
C LEU A 371 -7.74 9.42 5.81
N ILE A 372 -7.09 9.41 6.97
CA ILE A 372 -7.77 9.16 8.25
C ILE A 372 -8.56 10.42 8.67
N PRO A 373 -9.86 10.30 9.03
CA PRO A 373 -10.66 11.41 9.53
C PRO A 373 -10.37 11.68 11.02
N ASP A 374 -10.69 12.88 11.51
CA ASP A 374 -10.58 13.20 12.94
C ASP A 374 -11.76 12.64 13.75
N GLU A 375 -12.95 12.58 13.14
CA GLU A 375 -14.19 12.04 13.73
C GLU A 375 -14.74 10.89 12.86
N LEU A 376 -15.20 9.83 13.51
CA LEU A 376 -16.00 8.76 12.92
C LEU A 376 -17.46 8.91 13.36
N VAL A 377 -18.37 8.88 12.39
CA VAL A 377 -19.82 8.87 12.62
C VAL A 377 -20.37 7.50 12.27
N LEU A 378 -20.76 6.74 13.28
CA LEU A 378 -21.31 5.40 13.13
C LEU A 378 -22.83 5.49 12.93
N ARG A 379 -23.36 4.76 11.95
CA ARG A 379 -24.75 4.83 11.49
C ARG A 379 -25.34 3.44 11.31
N SER A 380 -26.65 3.35 11.49
CA SER A 380 -27.38 2.12 11.18
C SER A 380 -27.44 1.91 9.66
N ALA A 381 -27.06 0.71 9.21
CA ALA A 381 -27.23 0.25 7.83
C ALA A 381 -28.70 0.10 7.43
N THR A 382 -29.61 -0.01 8.42
CA THR A 382 -31.06 -0.19 8.18
C THR A 382 -31.80 1.14 8.10
N THR A 383 -31.52 2.08 9.01
CA THR A 383 -32.28 3.35 9.10
C THR A 383 -31.50 4.57 8.61
N GLY A 384 -30.17 4.49 8.51
CA GLY A 384 -29.28 5.64 8.23
C GLY A 384 -29.06 6.58 9.42
N GLU A 385 -29.74 6.36 10.54
CA GLU A 385 -29.61 7.17 11.75
C GLU A 385 -28.23 7.04 12.37
N VAL A 386 -27.76 8.12 13.01
CA VAL A 386 -26.49 8.13 13.75
C VAL A 386 -26.66 7.31 15.02
N LEU A 387 -25.81 6.31 15.19
CA LEU A 387 -25.70 5.49 16.39
C LEU A 387 -24.75 6.14 17.39
N GLU A 388 -23.53 6.44 16.95
CA GLU A 388 -22.45 6.94 17.80
C GLU A 388 -21.54 7.92 17.03
N ARG A 389 -20.82 8.78 17.76
CA ARG A 389 -19.78 9.66 17.23
C ARG A 389 -18.55 9.53 18.10
N HIS A 390 -17.39 9.38 17.48
CA HIS A 390 -16.11 9.18 18.17
C HIS A 390 -15.03 10.00 17.51
N GLN A 391 -14.14 10.58 18.30
CA GLN A 391 -12.88 11.08 17.82
C GLN A 391 -11.92 9.91 17.54
N LEU A 392 -10.92 10.12 16.69
CA LEU A 392 -9.95 9.08 16.31
C LEU A 392 -9.30 8.33 17.51
N PRO A 393 -8.89 8.96 18.61
CA PRO A 393 -8.34 8.23 19.75
C PRO A 393 -9.32 7.23 20.38
N GLU A 394 -10.62 7.55 20.35
CA GLU A 394 -11.69 6.74 20.96
C GLU A 394 -12.02 5.49 20.14
N VAL A 395 -11.46 5.36 18.93
CA VAL A 395 -11.61 4.20 18.05
C VAL A 395 -10.28 3.50 17.75
N SER A 396 -9.21 3.85 18.47
CA SER A 396 -7.84 3.41 18.22
C SER A 396 -7.33 2.46 19.31
N GLY A 397 -6.37 1.60 18.96
CA GLY A 397 -5.77 0.64 19.90
C GLY A 397 -6.82 -0.25 20.56
N ARG A 398 -6.72 -0.40 21.88
CA ARG A 398 -7.64 -1.19 22.72
C ARG A 398 -9.08 -0.66 22.73
N GLU A 399 -9.29 0.61 22.38
CA GLU A 399 -10.61 1.26 22.42
C GLU A 399 -11.48 0.85 21.22
N SER A 400 -10.90 0.27 20.17
CA SER A 400 -11.67 -0.22 19.01
C SER A 400 -12.58 -1.40 19.39
N ARG A 401 -12.12 -2.28 20.28
CA ARG A 401 -12.80 -3.54 20.58
C ARG A 401 -14.17 -3.34 21.26
N PRO A 402 -14.32 -2.52 22.31
CA PRO A 402 -15.64 -2.26 22.90
C PRO A 402 -16.67 -1.74 21.90
N ILE A 403 -16.23 -1.07 20.82
CA ILE A 403 -17.12 -0.58 19.75
C ILE A 403 -17.57 -1.76 18.87
N LEU A 404 -16.65 -2.62 18.46
CA LEU A 404 -16.95 -3.82 17.67
C LEU A 404 -17.96 -4.76 18.35
N GLU A 405 -17.97 -4.80 19.68
CA GLU A 405 -18.88 -5.67 20.44
C GLU A 405 -20.32 -5.14 20.51
N ARG A 406 -20.52 -3.82 20.35
CA ARG A 406 -21.84 -3.18 20.50
C ARG A 406 -22.42 -2.62 19.19
N VAL A 407 -21.57 -2.28 18.22
CA VAL A 407 -21.97 -1.83 16.88
C VAL A 407 -21.70 -2.95 15.90
N SER A 408 -22.74 -3.36 15.15
CA SER A 408 -22.61 -4.48 14.24
C SER A 408 -21.59 -4.21 13.13
N MET A 409 -20.90 -5.27 12.66
CA MET A 409 -19.98 -5.16 11.52
C MET A 409 -20.66 -4.58 10.27
N ALA A 410 -21.95 -4.86 10.04
CA ALA A 410 -22.70 -4.28 8.93
C ALA A 410 -22.88 -2.77 9.10
N ASP A 411 -23.24 -2.29 10.30
CA ASP A 411 -23.36 -0.86 10.58
C ASP A 411 -22.01 -0.14 10.43
N LEU A 412 -20.91 -0.76 10.87
CA LEU A 412 -19.56 -0.21 10.72
C LEU A 412 -19.16 -0.08 9.24
N PHE A 413 -19.28 -1.14 8.45
CA PHE A 413 -18.97 -1.08 7.02
C PHE A 413 -19.90 -0.14 6.25
N TYR A 414 -21.18 -0.06 6.61
CA TYR A 414 -22.08 0.95 6.06
C TYR A 414 -21.62 2.37 6.39
N SER A 415 -21.26 2.62 7.64
CA SER A 415 -20.73 3.92 8.10
C SER A 415 -19.49 4.32 7.31
N PHE A 416 -18.56 3.37 7.10
CA PHE A 416 -17.37 3.60 6.28
C PHE A 416 -17.71 3.80 4.81
N GLY A 417 -18.73 3.09 4.30
CA GLY A 417 -19.20 3.19 2.93
C GLY A 417 -19.83 4.54 2.57
N VAL A 418 -20.50 5.19 3.53
CA VAL A 418 -21.15 6.50 3.33
C VAL A 418 -20.32 7.70 3.80
N ALA A 419 -19.22 7.46 4.52
CA ALA A 419 -18.27 8.49 4.93
C ALA A 419 -17.14 8.64 3.90
N HIS A 420 -16.53 9.82 3.85
CA HIS A 420 -15.34 10.07 3.01
C HIS A 420 -14.07 10.07 3.86
N PRO A 421 -12.94 9.57 3.33
CA PRO A 421 -11.63 9.79 3.92
C PRO A 421 -11.16 11.22 3.61
N GLY A 422 -10.05 11.66 4.20
CA GLY A 422 -9.46 12.96 3.86
C GLY A 422 -8.67 12.94 2.54
N ALA A 423 -8.64 14.03 1.80
CA ALA A 423 -7.81 14.20 0.61
C ALA A 423 -6.31 14.24 0.95
N LEU A 424 -5.49 13.68 0.05
CA LEU A 424 -4.02 13.67 0.16
C LEU A 424 -3.42 15.01 -0.28
N THR A 425 -3.67 16.05 0.52
CA THR A 425 -3.25 17.43 0.25
C THR A 425 -2.56 18.05 1.45
N LEU A 426 -1.88 19.19 1.23
CA LEU A 426 -1.42 20.02 2.34
C LEU A 426 -2.61 20.47 3.20
N HIS A 427 -2.33 20.81 4.46
CA HIS A 427 -3.31 21.24 5.44
C HIS A 427 -4.47 20.26 5.65
N ASN A 428 -4.17 18.96 5.59
CA ASN A 428 -5.16 17.92 5.79
C ASN A 428 -4.64 16.69 6.56
N TYR A 429 -3.49 16.79 7.23
CA TYR A 429 -2.96 15.75 8.11
C TYR A 429 -3.67 15.79 9.47
N PRO A 430 -4.20 14.67 9.99
CA PRO A 430 -5.00 14.66 11.22
C PRO A 430 -4.22 15.19 12.42
N GLN A 431 -4.84 16.07 13.21
CA GLN A 431 -4.17 16.68 14.37
C GLN A 431 -3.81 15.63 15.42
N HIS A 432 -4.64 14.60 15.58
CA HIS A 432 -4.35 13.52 16.51
C HIS A 432 -3.05 12.77 16.14
N LEU A 433 -2.76 12.59 14.86
CA LEU A 433 -1.52 11.94 14.42
C LEU A 433 -0.28 12.83 14.60
N GLN A 434 -0.45 14.15 14.68
CA GLN A 434 0.61 15.10 15.05
C GLN A 434 0.84 15.20 16.57
N ASN A 435 0.01 14.52 17.36
CA ASN A 435 0.08 14.40 18.82
C ASN A 435 -0.28 12.96 19.23
N LEU A 436 0.36 11.99 18.59
CA LEU A 436 0.05 10.57 18.72
C LEU A 436 0.65 10.02 20.01
N HIS A 437 -0.19 9.43 20.85
CA HIS A 437 0.23 8.64 22.00
C HIS A 437 0.04 7.16 21.68
N ARG A 438 1.11 6.39 21.79
CA ARG A 438 1.07 4.93 21.58
C ARG A 438 1.15 4.20 22.92
N GLU A 439 0.61 2.98 22.93
CA GLU A 439 0.57 2.10 24.10
C GLU A 439 1.96 1.74 24.65
N ASN A 440 2.99 1.79 23.79
CA ASN A 440 4.39 1.57 24.17
C ASN A 440 5.05 2.78 24.86
N GLY A 441 4.31 3.86 25.10
CA GLY A 441 4.79 5.09 25.75
C GLY A 441 5.38 6.13 24.80
N GLU A 442 5.38 5.88 23.50
CA GLU A 442 5.82 6.87 22.51
C GLU A 442 4.83 8.05 22.41
N HIS A 443 5.36 9.27 22.35
CA HIS A 443 4.61 10.49 22.08
C HIS A 443 5.22 11.17 20.85
N LEU A 444 4.53 11.09 19.71
CA LEU A 444 5.09 11.40 18.40
C LEU A 444 4.25 12.44 17.65
N ASP A 445 4.94 13.28 16.87
CA ASP A 445 4.34 13.95 15.72
C ASP A 445 4.62 13.10 14.48
N LEU A 446 3.62 12.35 14.01
CA LEU A 446 3.81 11.41 12.91
C LEU A 446 4.14 12.11 11.58
N ALA A 447 3.62 13.31 11.33
CA ALA A 447 3.96 14.08 10.14
C ALA A 447 5.42 14.54 10.16
N ALA A 448 5.92 14.99 11.33
CA ALA A 448 7.33 15.34 11.49
C ALA A 448 8.24 14.10 11.38
N VAL A 449 7.81 12.96 11.95
CA VAL A 449 8.51 11.66 11.82
C VAL A 449 8.59 11.25 10.35
N ASP A 450 7.49 11.30 9.60
CA ASP A 450 7.44 10.95 8.18
C ASP A 450 8.45 11.75 7.34
N ILE A 451 8.49 13.08 7.54
CA ILE A 451 9.48 13.96 6.90
C ILE A 451 10.91 13.55 7.26
N LEU A 452 11.17 13.31 8.55
CA LEU A 452 12.49 12.87 9.00
C LEU A 452 12.87 11.51 8.40
N ARG A 453 11.93 10.56 8.30
CA ARG A 453 12.20 9.20 7.80
C ARG A 453 12.64 9.19 6.35
N ASP A 454 11.99 9.98 5.50
CA ASP A 454 12.39 10.06 4.09
C ASP A 454 13.83 10.59 3.97
N ARG A 455 14.19 11.61 4.76
CA ARG A 455 15.55 12.17 4.82
C ARG A 455 16.56 11.16 5.40
N GLU A 456 16.23 10.54 6.53
CA GLU A 456 17.06 9.57 7.25
C GLU A 456 17.39 8.36 6.37
N ARG A 457 16.42 7.90 5.59
CA ARG A 457 16.55 6.76 4.69
C ARG A 457 17.09 7.15 3.32
N GLY A 458 17.50 8.40 3.11
CA GLY A 458 18.08 8.86 1.84
C GLY A 458 17.12 8.80 0.65
N VAL A 459 15.80 8.89 0.88
CA VAL A 459 14.83 9.08 -0.20
C VAL A 459 15.03 10.49 -0.77
N PRO A 460 15.20 10.66 -2.10
CA PRO A 460 15.41 11.98 -2.68
C PRO A 460 14.25 12.94 -2.42
N ARG A 461 14.60 14.21 -2.20
CA ARG A 461 13.61 15.31 -2.11
C ARG A 461 12.87 15.50 -3.43
N TYR A 462 11.74 16.22 -3.39
CA TYR A 462 10.72 16.19 -4.43
C TYR A 462 11.25 16.43 -5.86
N ASN A 463 12.04 17.49 -6.07
CA ASN A 463 12.51 17.81 -7.42
C ASN A 463 13.52 16.79 -7.96
N GLN A 464 14.42 16.30 -7.10
CA GLN A 464 15.34 15.23 -7.48
C GLN A 464 14.62 13.90 -7.73
N PHE A 465 13.60 13.59 -6.94
CA PHE A 465 12.73 12.43 -7.12
C PHE A 465 12.07 12.45 -8.51
N ARG A 466 11.55 13.60 -8.94
CA ARG A 466 10.98 13.78 -10.29
C ARG A 466 12.02 13.55 -11.39
N ARG A 467 13.21 14.14 -11.27
CA ARG A 467 14.31 13.95 -12.24
C ARG A 467 14.67 12.48 -12.42
N LEU A 468 14.77 11.73 -11.32
CA LEU A 468 15.13 10.31 -11.32
C LEU A 468 14.00 9.41 -11.87
N LEU A 469 12.77 9.91 -11.94
CA LEU A 469 11.64 9.31 -12.64
C LEU A 469 11.48 9.78 -14.09
N ARG A 470 12.44 10.57 -14.60
CA ARG A 470 12.41 11.20 -15.94
C ARG A 470 11.13 12.02 -16.16
N LYS A 471 10.70 12.68 -15.09
CA LYS A 471 9.62 13.65 -15.06
C LYS A 471 10.25 15.03 -14.89
N GLU A 472 9.74 16.01 -15.64
CA GLU A 472 10.26 17.38 -15.57
C GLU A 472 10.19 17.89 -14.12
N PRO A 473 11.30 18.38 -13.54
CA PRO A 473 11.27 19.04 -12.24
C PRO A 473 10.42 20.31 -12.33
N VAL A 474 9.80 20.71 -11.21
CA VAL A 474 9.13 22.01 -11.15
C VAL A 474 10.18 23.11 -11.13
N LYS A 475 9.95 24.21 -11.85
CA LYS A 475 10.91 25.30 -12.04
C LYS A 475 10.62 26.51 -11.14
N SER A 476 9.44 26.54 -10.53
CA SER A 476 9.03 27.57 -9.59
C SER A 476 7.98 27.04 -8.63
N PHE A 477 7.72 27.77 -7.54
CA PHE A 477 6.65 27.45 -6.61
C PHE A 477 5.26 27.57 -7.26
N GLU A 478 5.11 28.41 -8.29
CA GLU A 478 3.91 28.50 -9.14
C GLU A 478 3.62 27.20 -9.90
N GLU A 479 4.65 26.51 -10.38
CA GLU A 479 4.48 25.19 -11.01
C GLU A 479 4.23 24.07 -9.98
N LEU A 480 4.66 24.27 -8.72
CA LEU A 480 4.46 23.28 -7.66
C LEU A 480 3.02 23.21 -7.20
N THR A 481 2.31 24.33 -7.11
CA THR A 481 0.90 24.35 -6.69
C THR A 481 0.15 25.59 -7.18
N ASP A 482 -1.12 25.40 -7.53
CA ASP A 482 -2.02 26.47 -7.95
C ASP A 482 -2.51 27.32 -6.76
N ASN A 483 -2.40 26.81 -5.52
CA ASN A 483 -2.84 27.50 -4.31
C ASN A 483 -1.84 28.57 -3.86
N ALA A 484 -2.22 29.85 -3.96
CA ALA A 484 -1.37 30.99 -3.63
C ALA A 484 -0.89 31.02 -2.17
N GLU A 485 -1.71 30.59 -1.22
CA GLU A 485 -1.34 30.55 0.20
C GLU A 485 -0.28 29.49 0.46
N TRP A 486 -0.48 28.29 -0.08
CA TRP A 486 0.48 27.20 0.05
C TRP A 486 1.83 27.57 -0.58
N ARG A 487 1.82 28.29 -1.71
CA ARG A 487 3.07 28.78 -2.35
C ARG A 487 3.91 29.63 -1.40
N GLU A 488 3.30 30.62 -0.75
CA GLU A 488 4.05 31.50 0.16
C GLU A 488 4.50 30.77 1.42
N GLN A 489 3.69 29.84 1.95
CA GLN A 489 4.08 29.02 3.09
C GLN A 489 5.26 28.10 2.75
N ILE A 490 5.21 27.41 1.60
CA ILE A 490 6.30 26.54 1.14
C ILE A 490 7.57 27.38 0.92
N ARG A 491 7.49 28.54 0.24
CA ARG A 491 8.64 29.45 0.08
C ARG A 491 9.27 29.79 1.43
N LYS A 492 8.45 30.17 2.41
CA LYS A 492 8.92 30.54 3.74
C LYS A 492 9.58 29.37 4.47
N VAL A 493 8.95 28.18 4.46
CA VAL A 493 9.45 27.00 5.17
C VAL A 493 10.76 26.47 4.59
N TYR A 494 10.95 26.61 3.27
CA TYR A 494 12.12 26.09 2.56
C TYR A 494 13.14 27.18 2.17
N ASP A 495 13.06 28.38 2.77
CA ASP A 495 13.97 29.51 2.50
C ASP A 495 14.11 29.88 1.01
N ASP A 496 12.98 29.89 0.31
CA ASP A 496 12.88 30.16 -1.15
C ASP A 496 13.69 29.19 -2.03
N ASP A 497 14.10 28.03 -1.48
CA ASP A 497 14.86 27.00 -2.18
C ASP A 497 13.97 25.79 -2.55
N LEU A 498 13.58 25.74 -3.82
CA LEU A 498 12.72 24.70 -4.37
C LEU A 498 13.35 23.29 -4.30
N GLU A 499 14.68 23.18 -4.29
CA GLU A 499 15.37 21.88 -4.20
C GLU A 499 15.31 21.28 -2.79
N LYS A 500 15.03 22.11 -1.77
CA LYS A 500 14.84 21.66 -0.40
C LYS A 500 13.43 21.12 -0.12
N VAL A 501 12.46 21.28 -1.04
CA VAL A 501 11.08 20.80 -0.79
C VAL A 501 11.08 19.29 -0.57
N ASP A 502 10.64 18.86 0.61
CA ASP A 502 10.55 17.43 0.95
C ASP A 502 9.58 16.70 0.02
N LEU A 503 9.82 15.40 -0.16
CA LEU A 503 9.00 14.57 -1.03
C LEU A 503 7.52 14.65 -0.64
N MET A 504 7.18 14.34 0.62
CA MET A 504 5.78 14.37 1.09
C MET A 504 5.09 15.72 0.85
N THR A 505 5.78 16.83 1.16
CA THR A 505 5.27 18.19 0.88
C THR A 505 4.98 18.38 -0.61
N GLY A 506 5.92 17.99 -1.47
CA GLY A 506 5.74 18.12 -2.91
C GLY A 506 4.63 17.23 -3.46
N LEU A 507 4.50 16.00 -2.97
CA LEU A 507 3.43 15.08 -3.36
C LEU A 507 2.04 15.62 -3.00
N TYR A 508 1.90 16.27 -1.84
CA TYR A 508 0.63 16.82 -1.36
C TYR A 508 0.29 18.19 -1.97
N ALA A 509 1.30 18.93 -2.46
CA ALA A 509 1.11 20.21 -3.13
C ALA A 509 0.84 20.08 -4.64
N GLU A 510 1.32 18.99 -5.27
CA GLU A 510 1.26 18.80 -6.73
C GLU A 510 -0.19 18.80 -7.25
N PRO A 511 -0.52 19.61 -8.28
CA PRO A 511 -1.81 19.57 -8.93
C PRO A 511 -2.14 18.17 -9.47
N LEU A 512 -3.30 17.65 -9.07
CA LEU A 512 -3.71 16.29 -9.41
C LEU A 512 -4.28 16.24 -10.84
N PRO A 513 -3.94 15.21 -11.63
CA PRO A 513 -4.72 14.87 -12.81
C PRO A 513 -6.20 14.68 -12.47
N GLU A 514 -7.09 14.92 -13.42
CA GLU A 514 -8.53 14.72 -13.21
C GLU A 514 -8.81 13.27 -12.76
N GLY A 515 -9.53 13.14 -11.66
CA GLY A 515 -9.87 11.87 -11.05
C GLY A 515 -8.71 11.19 -10.31
N PHE A 516 -7.57 11.83 -10.07
CA PHE A 516 -6.52 11.23 -9.24
C PHE A 516 -6.71 11.59 -7.76
N GLY A 517 -6.56 10.61 -6.87
CA GLY A 517 -6.54 10.80 -5.42
C GLY A 517 -5.15 11.16 -4.86
N PHE A 518 -4.09 11.04 -5.66
CA PHE A 518 -2.72 11.40 -5.30
C PHE A 518 -1.90 11.81 -6.53
N SER A 519 -0.72 12.40 -6.31
CA SER A 519 0.09 13.03 -7.36
C SER A 519 0.56 12.08 -8.46
N GLU A 520 0.80 12.63 -9.67
CA GLU A 520 1.39 11.84 -10.76
C GLU A 520 2.83 11.40 -10.45
N THR A 521 3.55 12.14 -9.59
CA THR A 521 4.86 11.71 -9.08
C THR A 521 4.77 10.43 -8.27
N ALA A 522 3.82 10.31 -7.33
CA ALA A 522 3.58 9.06 -6.61
C ALA A 522 3.13 7.94 -7.57
N PHE A 523 2.22 8.27 -8.50
CA PHE A 523 1.72 7.32 -9.50
C PHE A 523 2.82 6.67 -10.33
N ARG A 524 3.91 7.39 -10.67
CA ARG A 524 5.05 6.80 -11.40
C ARG A 524 5.66 5.60 -10.67
N ILE A 525 5.82 5.68 -9.36
CA ILE A 525 6.30 4.56 -8.54
C ILE A 525 5.28 3.42 -8.55
N PHE A 526 3.98 3.73 -8.46
CA PHE A 526 2.92 2.73 -8.50
C PHE A 526 2.89 1.96 -9.83
N VAL A 527 3.10 2.64 -10.97
CA VAL A 527 3.16 1.99 -12.30
C VAL A 527 4.18 0.86 -12.32
N LEU A 528 5.37 1.10 -11.78
CA LEU A 528 6.41 0.09 -11.65
C LEU A 528 6.04 -0.95 -10.58
N MET A 529 5.86 -0.50 -9.34
CA MET A 529 5.83 -1.39 -8.18
C MET A 529 4.54 -2.21 -8.09
N ALA A 530 3.37 -1.66 -8.46
CA ALA A 530 2.13 -2.43 -8.46
C ALA A 530 2.17 -3.58 -9.47
N SER A 531 2.70 -3.33 -10.68
CA SER A 531 2.89 -4.41 -11.67
C SER A 531 3.94 -5.42 -11.21
N ARG A 532 5.01 -4.96 -10.54
CA ARG A 532 6.11 -5.77 -10.05
C ARG A 532 5.68 -6.74 -8.94
N ARG A 533 4.83 -6.33 -7.99
CA ARG A 533 4.30 -7.22 -6.93
C ARG A 533 3.60 -8.45 -7.49
N LEU A 534 2.90 -8.31 -8.62
CA LEU A 534 2.26 -9.42 -9.31
C LEU A 534 3.25 -10.19 -10.18
N LYS A 535 4.05 -9.48 -10.99
CA LYS A 535 4.90 -10.08 -12.03
C LYS A 535 6.09 -10.85 -11.49
N SER A 536 6.56 -10.53 -10.28
CA SER A 536 7.69 -11.20 -9.66
C SER A 536 7.30 -12.36 -8.74
N ASP A 537 6.02 -12.57 -8.45
CA ASP A 537 5.56 -13.61 -7.53
C ASP A 537 5.10 -14.84 -8.32
N ARG A 538 5.68 -16.01 -8.03
CA ARG A 538 5.34 -17.22 -8.78
C ARG A 538 3.88 -17.60 -8.62
N PHE A 539 3.27 -17.32 -7.47
CA PHE A 539 1.88 -17.69 -7.19
C PHE A 539 0.87 -16.80 -7.95
N PHE A 540 1.30 -15.66 -8.50
CA PHE A 540 0.51 -14.89 -9.47
C PHE A 540 0.89 -15.18 -10.92
N THR A 541 1.96 -15.95 -11.17
CA THR A 541 2.52 -16.18 -12.50
C THR A 541 2.63 -17.68 -12.77
N ASP A 542 3.83 -18.26 -12.68
CA ASP A 542 4.09 -19.66 -13.03
C ASP A 542 3.21 -20.67 -12.30
N ASP A 543 2.83 -20.39 -11.07
CA ASP A 543 2.05 -21.25 -10.19
C ASP A 543 0.58 -20.80 -10.04
N TYR A 544 0.12 -19.81 -10.82
CA TYR A 544 -1.30 -19.45 -10.89
C TYR A 544 -2.07 -20.44 -11.79
N ARG A 545 -2.19 -21.69 -11.35
CA ARG A 545 -2.77 -22.82 -12.11
C ARG A 545 -3.54 -23.78 -11.20
N PRO A 546 -4.49 -24.58 -11.74
CA PRO A 546 -5.33 -25.47 -10.93
C PRO A 546 -4.56 -26.47 -10.06
N GLU A 547 -3.38 -26.91 -10.49
CA GLU A 547 -2.56 -27.84 -9.70
C GLU A 547 -2.10 -27.24 -8.37
N ILE A 548 -1.93 -25.91 -8.33
CA ILE A 548 -1.50 -25.17 -7.14
C ILE A 548 -2.68 -24.52 -6.43
N TYR A 549 -3.66 -23.99 -7.14
CA TYR A 549 -4.78 -23.25 -6.54
C TYR A 549 -6.04 -24.08 -6.33
N THR A 550 -6.15 -25.26 -6.95
CA THR A 550 -7.41 -25.97 -7.27
C THR A 550 -8.28 -25.22 -8.28
N GLU A 551 -9.14 -25.94 -8.99
CA GLU A 551 -10.19 -25.33 -9.84
C GLU A 551 -11.16 -24.48 -9.00
N LEU A 552 -11.48 -24.93 -7.79
CA LEU A 552 -12.27 -24.17 -6.82
C LEU A 552 -11.58 -22.84 -6.49
N GLY A 553 -10.29 -22.85 -6.15
CA GLY A 553 -9.57 -21.64 -5.77
C GLY A 553 -9.50 -20.62 -6.90
N LEU A 554 -9.18 -21.04 -8.13
CA LEU A 554 -9.13 -20.14 -9.28
C LEU A 554 -10.51 -19.57 -9.63
N SER A 555 -11.56 -20.39 -9.62
CA SER A 555 -12.93 -19.90 -9.82
C SER A 555 -13.36 -18.96 -8.70
N TYR A 556 -13.01 -19.26 -7.45
CA TYR A 556 -13.28 -18.40 -6.31
C TYR A 556 -12.65 -17.02 -6.49
N ILE A 557 -11.36 -16.94 -6.86
CA ILE A 557 -10.68 -15.66 -7.11
C ILE A 557 -11.34 -14.92 -8.28
N ARG A 558 -11.65 -15.61 -9.38
CA ARG A 558 -12.25 -15.01 -10.58
C ARG A 558 -13.64 -14.41 -10.30
N ASP A 559 -14.46 -15.11 -9.54
CA ASP A 559 -15.89 -14.80 -9.40
C ASP A 559 -16.18 -13.89 -8.20
N ASN A 560 -15.17 -13.58 -7.37
CA ASN A 560 -15.32 -12.76 -6.17
C ASN A 560 -14.51 -11.45 -6.19
N GLY A 561 -14.97 -10.50 -5.38
CA GLY A 561 -14.41 -9.16 -5.18
C GLY A 561 -14.94 -8.56 -3.87
N MET A 562 -14.66 -7.30 -3.54
CA MET A 562 -15.04 -6.75 -2.23
C MET A 562 -16.56 -6.78 -2.00
N ALA A 563 -17.36 -6.51 -3.05
CA ALA A 563 -18.82 -6.55 -2.95
C ALA A 563 -19.34 -7.94 -2.57
N SER A 564 -18.74 -9.01 -3.12
CA SER A 564 -19.18 -10.37 -2.82
C SER A 564 -18.72 -10.80 -1.43
N VAL A 565 -17.52 -10.41 -1.00
CA VAL A 565 -17.02 -10.62 0.37
C VAL A 565 -17.95 -9.96 1.39
N LEU A 566 -18.26 -8.67 1.20
CA LEU A 566 -19.17 -7.94 2.09
C LEU A 566 -20.55 -8.60 2.13
N LYS A 567 -21.17 -8.91 0.98
CA LYS A 567 -22.51 -9.53 0.95
C LYS A 567 -22.54 -10.95 1.54
N ARG A 568 -21.44 -11.69 1.46
CA ARG A 568 -21.35 -13.05 2.01
C ARG A 568 -21.39 -13.04 3.54
N HIS A 569 -20.63 -12.13 4.14
CA HIS A 569 -20.47 -12.09 5.60
C HIS A 569 -21.44 -11.12 6.28
N LEU A 570 -21.91 -10.10 5.55
CA LEU A 570 -22.75 -8.99 6.02
C LEU A 570 -23.91 -8.76 5.02
N PRO A 571 -24.83 -9.72 4.85
CA PRO A 571 -25.92 -9.63 3.87
C PRO A 571 -26.84 -8.42 4.06
N GLU A 572 -26.87 -7.84 5.27
CA GLU A 572 -27.58 -6.60 5.62
C GLU A 572 -27.12 -5.39 4.78
N LEU A 573 -25.90 -5.43 4.24
CA LEU A 573 -25.36 -4.39 3.37
C LEU A 573 -25.90 -4.44 1.93
N ALA A 574 -26.66 -5.47 1.55
CA ALA A 574 -27.15 -5.63 0.19
C ALA A 574 -27.90 -4.40 -0.37
N PRO A 575 -28.77 -3.70 0.38
CA PRO A 575 -29.42 -2.48 -0.10
C PRO A 575 -28.42 -1.33 -0.36
N ALA A 576 -27.47 -1.10 0.53
CA ALA A 576 -26.47 -0.03 0.39
C ALA A 576 -25.51 -0.27 -0.78
N LEU A 577 -25.26 -1.54 -1.12
CA LEU A 577 -24.43 -1.96 -2.24
C LEU A 577 -25.20 -2.07 -3.57
N GLN A 578 -26.50 -1.76 -3.60
CA GLN A 578 -27.29 -1.83 -4.83
C GLN A 578 -26.88 -0.73 -5.81
N GLY A 579 -26.40 -1.12 -6.99
CA GLY A 579 -25.95 -0.18 -8.02
C GLY A 579 -24.59 0.46 -7.75
N VAL A 580 -23.88 0.05 -6.69
CA VAL A 580 -22.49 0.42 -6.44
C VAL A 580 -21.58 -0.39 -7.36
N GLU A 581 -20.99 0.25 -8.36
CA GLU A 581 -20.07 -0.42 -9.30
C GLU A 581 -18.73 -0.78 -8.66
N ASN A 582 -18.24 0.08 -7.76
CA ASN A 582 -16.97 -0.10 -7.06
C ASN A 582 -17.20 0.07 -5.55
N PRO A 583 -16.96 -0.98 -4.72
CA PRO A 583 -17.23 -0.93 -3.28
C PRO A 583 -16.43 0.11 -2.51
N PHE A 584 -15.34 0.64 -3.07
CA PHE A 584 -14.53 1.71 -2.46
C PHE A 584 -14.98 3.12 -2.87
N ALA A 585 -15.93 3.24 -3.80
CA ALA A 585 -16.60 4.51 -4.08
C ALA A 585 -17.67 4.79 -3.01
N PRO A 586 -18.09 6.05 -2.82
CA PRO A 586 -19.14 6.41 -1.87
C PRO A 586 -20.44 5.64 -2.11
N TRP A 587 -21.00 5.05 -1.05
CA TRP A 587 -22.28 4.34 -1.09
C TRP A 587 -23.43 5.33 -0.96
N ARG A 588 -24.63 4.89 -1.37
CA ARG A 588 -25.85 5.68 -1.17
C ARG A 588 -26.28 5.58 0.29
N ALA A 589 -26.52 6.72 0.92
CA ALA A 589 -27.09 6.76 2.26
C ALA A 589 -28.56 6.31 2.21
N VAL A 590 -28.98 5.51 3.19
CA VAL A 590 -30.39 5.16 3.40
C VAL A 590 -31.18 6.45 3.65
N GLY A 591 -32.23 6.65 2.84
CA GLY A 591 -33.11 7.83 2.91
C GLY A 591 -32.56 9.09 2.23
N GLY A 592 -31.39 9.02 1.57
CA GLY A 592 -30.74 10.13 0.86
C GLY A 592 -30.83 10.09 -0.65
#